data_AF-A0A060BMV4-F1
#
_entry.id   AF-A0A060BMV4-F1
#
_cell.length_a   1.000
_cell.length_b   1.000
_cell.length_c   1.000
_cell.angle_alpha   90.00
_cell.angle_beta   90.00
_cell.angle_gamma   90.00
#
_symmetry.space_group_name_H-M   'P 1'
#
loop_
_entity.id
_entity.type
_entity.pdbx_description
1 polymer ?
#
loop_
_entity_poly.entity_id
_entity_poly.type
_entity_poly.pdbx_seq_one_letter_code
_entity_poly.pdbx_strand_id
1 'polypeptide(L)'
;GHCDDACNWKADSKHQTTLISETKQSAVLKRVIDTTTYYVTIRWEGNAELKEKRKNYFVLTPHDDKLSFTCLFTPGNSPVEDVPVVDVLKASSQYWEAFWTNGAAVDFSHCTDPRAKELERRVVLSQYLLAIQCAGSTPPQRTGLTYNSWF
;
A
#
# COMPACT_ATOMS: atom_id res chain seq x y z
N GLY A 1 -1.24 13.88 -24.12
CA GLY A 1 -1.48 14.60 -22.87
C GLY A 1 -0.63 13.95 -21.82
N HIS A 2 0.42 14.63 -21.36
CA HIS A 2 1.40 14.07 -20.44
C HIS A 2 1.00 14.40 -19.01
N CYS A 3 0.21 13.54 -18.37
CA CYS A 3 0.41 13.35 -16.95
C CYS A 3 1.64 12.45 -16.85
N ASP A 4 2.76 12.98 -16.33
CA ASP A 4 3.78 12.11 -15.77
C ASP A 4 3.22 11.43 -14.52
N ASP A 5 3.93 10.46 -13.95
CA ASP A 5 3.52 9.76 -12.71
C ASP A 5 3.91 10.54 -11.44
N ALA A 6 4.22 11.84 -11.55
CA ALA A 6 4.78 12.69 -10.50
C ALA A 6 6.03 12.10 -9.81
N CYS A 7 6.69 11.12 -10.43
CA CYS A 7 7.89 10.49 -9.93
C CYS A 7 9.09 10.91 -10.80
N ASN A 8 10.06 11.59 -10.21
CA ASN A 8 11.32 11.84 -10.90
C ASN A 8 12.25 10.62 -10.79
N TRP A 9 12.02 9.61 -11.63
CA TRP A 9 12.84 8.39 -11.69
C TRP A 9 14.31 8.63 -12.08
N LYS A 10 14.66 9.82 -12.57
CA LYS A 10 16.05 10.20 -12.90
C LYS A 10 16.81 10.73 -11.67
N ALA A 11 16.13 11.03 -10.57
CA ALA A 11 16.72 11.57 -9.34
C ALA A 11 17.19 10.47 -8.36
N ASP A 12 17.74 9.36 -8.87
CA ASP A 12 18.15 8.21 -8.05
C ASP A 12 19.28 8.53 -7.06
N SER A 13 19.99 9.64 -7.27
CA SER A 13 20.97 10.18 -6.32
C SER A 13 20.35 10.83 -5.08
N LYS A 14 19.08 11.27 -5.13
CA LYS A 14 18.42 12.02 -4.04
C LYS A 14 17.82 11.17 -2.92
N HIS A 15 17.92 9.85 -3.03
CA HIS A 15 17.43 8.93 -2.02
C HIS A 15 18.31 7.70 -1.92
N GLN A 16 18.18 7.01 -0.80
CA GLN A 16 19.00 5.83 -0.50
C GLN A 16 18.16 4.76 0.19
N THR A 17 18.28 3.53 -0.29
CA THR A 17 17.73 2.32 0.31
C THR A 17 18.89 1.39 0.59
N THR A 18 19.07 0.98 1.85
CA THR A 18 20.16 0.09 2.28
C THR A 18 19.60 -1.11 3.00
N LEU A 19 20.09 -2.31 2.66
CA LEU A 19 19.82 -3.52 3.42
C LEU A 19 20.51 -3.44 4.80
N ILE A 20 19.73 -3.57 5.86
CA ILE A 20 20.20 -3.52 7.25
C ILE A 20 20.43 -4.92 7.80
N SER A 21 19.52 -5.84 7.52
CA SER A 21 19.60 -7.24 7.91
C SER A 21 18.80 -8.11 6.96
N GLU A 22 19.22 -9.36 6.84
CA GLU A 22 18.55 -10.37 6.04
C GLU A 22 18.61 -11.72 6.77
N THR A 23 17.52 -12.45 6.72
CA THR A 23 17.40 -13.84 7.13
C THR A 23 16.86 -14.66 5.95
N LYS A 24 16.67 -15.97 6.13
CA LYS A 24 16.10 -16.82 5.06
C LYS A 24 14.71 -16.39 4.58
N GLN A 25 13.95 -15.66 5.41
CA GLN A 25 12.54 -15.35 5.19
C GLN A 25 12.18 -13.90 5.53
N SER A 26 13.17 -13.04 5.74
CA SER A 26 12.93 -11.63 6.03
C SER A 26 14.11 -10.75 5.68
N ALA A 27 13.85 -9.49 5.33
CA ALA A 27 14.85 -8.47 5.15
C ALA A 27 14.35 -7.14 5.72
N VAL A 28 15.26 -6.36 6.32
CA VAL A 28 14.98 -5.00 6.77
C VAL A 28 15.74 -4.04 5.87
N LEU A 29 14.99 -3.20 5.16
CA LEU A 29 15.53 -2.11 4.34
C LEU A 29 15.38 -0.80 5.09
N LYS A 30 16.44 -0.02 5.20
CA LYS A 30 16.37 1.39 5.63
C LYS A 30 16.22 2.27 4.39
N ARG A 31 15.25 3.17 4.41
CA ARG A 31 15.02 4.15 3.34
C ARG A 31 15.18 5.56 3.88
N VAL A 32 15.96 6.35 3.17
CA VAL A 32 16.25 7.77 3.47
C VAL A 32 15.89 8.60 2.24
N ILE A 33 15.02 9.58 2.44
CA ILE A 33 14.61 10.57 1.44
C ILE A 33 14.67 11.94 2.13
N ASP A 34 15.62 12.78 1.73
CA ASP A 34 15.95 14.05 2.40
C ASP A 34 16.11 13.87 3.92
N THR A 35 15.27 14.52 4.74
CA THR A 35 15.29 14.42 6.20
C THR A 35 14.48 13.25 6.76
N THR A 36 13.73 12.54 5.90
CA THR A 36 12.83 11.46 6.31
C THR A 36 13.57 10.13 6.25
N THR A 37 13.59 9.42 7.38
CA THR A 37 14.10 8.05 7.48
C THR A 37 12.97 7.14 7.94
N TYR A 38 12.83 5.99 7.28
CA TYR A 38 11.93 4.92 7.69
C TYR A 38 12.51 3.56 7.32
N TYR A 39 11.90 2.51 7.83
CA TYR A 39 12.33 1.14 7.64
C TYR A 39 11.21 0.35 6.99
N VAL A 40 11.59 -0.59 6.13
CA VAL A 40 10.69 -1.51 5.44
C VAL A 40 11.13 -2.93 5.79
N THR A 41 10.33 -3.61 6.60
CA THR A 41 10.52 -5.02 6.91
C THR A 41 9.72 -5.84 5.92
N ILE A 42 10.42 -6.59 5.07
CA ILE A 42 9.84 -7.54 4.14
C ILE A 42 9.93 -8.92 4.79
N ARG A 43 8.85 -9.69 4.79
CA ARG A 43 8.83 -11.10 5.23
C ARG A 43 8.18 -11.94 4.15
N TRP A 44 8.69 -13.13 3.89
CA TRP A 44 8.14 -14.03 2.88
C TRP A 44 8.08 -15.47 3.36
N GLU A 45 7.13 -16.22 2.79
CA GLU A 45 6.97 -17.65 3.04
C GLU A 45 7.66 -18.46 1.93
N GLY A 46 8.09 -19.67 2.26
CA GLY A 46 8.79 -20.54 1.32
C GLY A 46 10.24 -20.11 1.08
N ASN A 47 10.79 -20.53 -0.05
CA ASN A 47 12.16 -20.24 -0.45
C ASN A 47 12.18 -19.09 -1.48
N ALA A 48 12.80 -17.97 -1.13
CA ALA A 48 12.96 -16.83 -2.02
C ALA A 48 14.26 -16.09 -1.71
N GLU A 49 14.76 -15.35 -2.69
CA GLU A 49 16.00 -14.58 -2.60
C GLU A 49 15.75 -13.10 -2.86
N LEU A 50 16.22 -12.24 -1.97
CA LEU A 50 16.20 -10.79 -2.16
C LEU A 50 17.55 -10.32 -2.72
N LYS A 51 17.53 -9.65 -3.87
CA LYS A 51 18.74 -9.10 -4.49
C LYS A 51 18.61 -7.62 -4.80
N GLU A 52 19.66 -6.85 -4.49
CA GLU A 52 19.80 -5.50 -5.02
C GLU A 52 20.20 -5.58 -6.50
N LYS A 53 19.27 -5.22 -7.39
CA LYS A 53 19.48 -5.25 -8.84
C LYS A 53 20.20 -4.00 -9.33
N ARG A 54 19.89 -2.86 -8.71
CA ARG A 54 20.51 -1.54 -8.91
C ARG A 54 20.33 -0.74 -7.62
N LYS A 55 21.01 0.40 -7.52
CA LYS A 55 20.78 1.37 -6.44
C LYS A 55 19.27 1.60 -6.26
N ASN A 56 18.81 1.53 -5.02
CA ASN A 56 17.41 1.72 -4.63
C ASN A 56 16.39 0.72 -5.23
N TYR A 57 16.85 -0.35 -5.90
CA TYR A 57 15.98 -1.33 -6.54
C TYR A 57 16.33 -2.76 -6.10
N PHE A 58 15.43 -3.34 -5.29
CA PHE A 58 15.51 -4.70 -4.81
C PHE A 58 14.47 -5.59 -5.50
N VAL A 59 14.84 -6.85 -5.75
CA VAL A 59 13.97 -7.86 -6.36
C VAL A 59 13.91 -9.07 -5.45
N LEU A 60 12.72 -9.39 -4.96
CA LEU A 60 12.43 -10.64 -4.25
C LEU A 60 11.98 -11.68 -5.27
N THR A 61 12.74 -12.77 -5.40
CA THR A 61 12.49 -13.82 -6.39
C THR A 61 12.15 -15.12 -5.68
N PRO A 62 10.91 -15.65 -5.78
CA PRO A 62 10.57 -16.97 -5.25
C PRO A 62 11.26 -18.07 -6.08
N HIS A 63 11.61 -19.17 -5.43
CA HIS A 63 12.06 -20.40 -6.09
C HIS A 63 10.90 -21.33 -6.47
N ASP A 64 9.72 -21.09 -5.91
CA ASP A 64 8.47 -21.82 -6.18
C ASP A 64 7.52 -20.97 -7.06
N ASP A 65 6.45 -21.58 -7.57
CA ASP A 65 5.43 -20.90 -8.41
C ASP A 65 4.54 -19.91 -7.64
N LYS A 66 4.68 -19.85 -6.31
CA LYS A 66 3.86 -19.00 -5.42
C LYS A 66 4.76 -18.11 -4.58
N LEU A 67 4.41 -16.83 -4.51
CA LEU A 67 5.04 -15.85 -3.64
C LEU A 67 4.01 -15.30 -2.65
N SER A 68 4.27 -15.50 -1.36
CA SER A 68 3.51 -14.90 -0.27
C SER A 68 4.46 -14.06 0.57
N PHE A 69 4.14 -12.78 0.77
CA PHE A 69 4.99 -11.87 1.53
C PHE A 69 4.18 -10.75 2.19
N THR A 70 4.76 -10.13 3.21
CA THR A 70 4.27 -8.91 3.85
C THR A 70 5.35 -7.82 3.79
N CYS A 71 4.91 -6.56 3.77
CA CYS A 71 5.77 -5.39 3.89
C CYS A 71 5.24 -4.52 5.03
N LEU A 72 6.04 -4.33 6.06
CA LEU A 72 5.73 -3.40 7.15
C LEU A 72 6.62 -2.16 7.06
N PHE A 73 6.00 -0.99 7.19
CA PHE A 73 6.68 0.30 7.26
C PHE A 73 6.73 0.79 8.69
N THR A 74 7.91 1.17 9.19
CA THR A 74 8.09 1.70 10.55
C THR A 74 8.96 2.96 10.55
N PRO A 75 8.71 3.91 11.46
CA PRO A 75 9.54 5.12 11.58
C PRO A 75 10.93 4.82 12.20
N GLY A 76 11.09 3.67 12.85
CA GLY A 76 12.33 3.27 13.52
C GLY A 76 12.70 1.80 13.30
N ASN A 77 13.97 1.48 13.56
CA ASN A 77 14.53 0.13 13.45
C ASN A 77 14.29 -0.70 14.72
N SER A 78 13.03 -0.83 15.11
CA SER A 78 12.66 -1.67 16.25
C SER A 78 12.41 -3.11 15.78
N PRO A 79 12.73 -4.12 16.60
CA PRO A 79 12.27 -5.47 16.35
C PRO A 79 10.77 -5.47 16.14
N VAL A 80 10.34 -6.03 15.02
CA VAL A 80 8.93 -6.14 14.69
C VAL A 80 8.49 -7.56 14.99
N GLU A 81 7.35 -7.71 15.64
CA GLU A 81 6.68 -9.01 15.77
C GLU A 81 6.46 -9.66 14.40
N ASP A 82 6.48 -10.98 14.40
CA ASP A 82 6.15 -11.74 13.22
C ASP A 82 4.64 -11.68 12.98
N VAL A 83 4.23 -11.12 11.85
CA VAL A 83 2.82 -11.09 11.44
C VAL A 83 2.69 -11.95 10.19
N PRO A 84 2.13 -13.17 10.31
CA PRO A 84 1.88 -14.06 9.19
C PRO A 84 1.01 -13.41 8.10
N VAL A 85 1.23 -13.80 6.83
CA VAL A 85 0.44 -13.31 5.69
C VAL A 85 -1.05 -13.57 5.91
N VAL A 86 -1.40 -14.73 6.47
CA VAL A 86 -2.79 -15.10 6.76
C VAL A 86 -3.49 -14.12 7.71
N ASP A 87 -2.77 -13.59 8.71
CA ASP A 87 -3.35 -12.67 9.68
C ASP A 87 -3.55 -11.28 9.06
N VAL A 88 -2.63 -10.82 8.20
CA VAL A 88 -2.80 -9.58 7.44
C VAL A 88 -4.00 -9.67 6.50
N LEU A 89 -4.16 -10.79 5.78
CA LEU A 89 -5.30 -11.01 4.89
C LEU A 89 -6.62 -11.06 5.66
N LYS A 90 -6.63 -11.72 6.82
CA LYS A 90 -7.80 -11.78 7.70
C LYS A 90 -8.18 -10.40 8.22
N ALA A 91 -7.22 -9.63 8.74
CA ALA A 91 -7.45 -8.28 9.23
C ALA A 91 -7.98 -7.35 8.12
N SER A 92 -7.42 -7.45 6.91
CA SER A 92 -7.91 -6.70 5.74
C SER A 92 -9.35 -7.07 5.39
N SER A 93 -9.70 -8.35 5.39
CA SER A 93 -11.08 -8.79 5.11
C SER A 93 -12.06 -8.27 6.16
N GLN A 94 -11.72 -8.38 7.43
CA GLN A 94 -12.55 -7.92 8.54
C GLN A 94 -12.74 -6.40 8.50
N TYR A 95 -11.70 -5.64 8.16
CA TYR A 95 -11.82 -4.19 7.97
C TYR A 95 -12.86 -3.85 6.89
N TRP A 96 -12.79 -4.49 5.73
CA TRP A 96 -13.71 -4.22 4.63
C TRP A 96 -15.15 -4.61 4.95
N GLU A 97 -15.35 -5.77 5.59
CA GLU A 97 -16.66 -6.18 6.07
C GLU A 97 -17.23 -5.14 7.05
N ALA A 98 -16.45 -4.74 8.05
CA ALA A 98 -16.86 -3.72 9.01
C ALA A 98 -17.14 -2.36 8.36
N PHE A 99 -16.33 -1.94 7.38
CA PHE A 99 -16.54 -0.68 6.66
C PHE A 99 -17.91 -0.65 5.97
N TRP A 100 -18.26 -1.72 5.25
CA TRP A 100 -19.53 -1.79 4.53
C TRP A 100 -20.74 -2.04 5.41
N THR A 101 -20.56 -2.70 6.56
CA THR A 101 -21.67 -3.05 7.47
C THR A 101 -21.95 -2.00 8.55
N ASN A 102 -20.94 -1.23 8.99
CA ASN A 102 -21.14 -0.15 9.95
C ASN A 102 -21.62 1.16 9.29
N GLY A 103 -21.39 1.31 7.98
CA GLY A 103 -21.88 2.43 7.19
C GLY A 103 -23.34 2.27 6.76
N ALA A 104 -23.79 3.19 5.90
CA ALA A 104 -25.08 3.09 5.23
C ALA A 104 -24.94 3.52 3.76
N ALA A 105 -25.67 2.84 2.88
CA ALA A 105 -25.86 3.23 1.50
C ALA A 105 -27.36 3.38 1.22
N VAL A 106 -27.72 4.39 0.43
CA VAL A 106 -29.10 4.59 -0.02
C VAL A 106 -29.39 3.59 -1.12
N ASP A 107 -30.46 2.81 -0.97
CA ASP A 107 -30.96 1.89 -1.99
C ASP A 107 -31.85 2.62 -3.01
N PHE A 108 -31.49 2.53 -4.28
CA PHE A 108 -32.22 3.12 -5.40
C PHE A 108 -33.01 2.08 -6.21
N SER A 109 -33.12 0.84 -5.74
CA SER A 109 -33.78 -0.28 -6.45
C SER A 109 -35.23 0.00 -6.86
N HIS A 110 -35.94 0.85 -6.10
CA HIS A 110 -37.32 1.26 -6.38
C HIS A 110 -37.44 2.59 -7.13
N CYS A 111 -36.34 3.25 -7.49
CA CYS A 111 -36.36 4.49 -8.25
C CYS A 111 -36.64 4.22 -9.75
N THR A 112 -37.65 4.90 -10.30
CA THR A 112 -38.05 4.72 -11.71
C THR A 112 -37.26 5.58 -12.69
N ASP A 113 -36.43 6.52 -12.20
CA ASP A 113 -35.56 7.31 -13.07
C ASP A 113 -34.47 6.42 -13.70
N PRO A 114 -34.27 6.45 -15.02
CA PRO A 114 -33.29 5.60 -15.70
C PRO A 114 -31.85 5.83 -15.22
N ARG A 115 -31.55 6.95 -14.56
CA ARG A 115 -30.22 7.30 -14.03
C ARG A 115 -29.97 6.74 -12.63
N ALA A 116 -30.97 6.15 -11.98
CA ALA A 116 -30.89 5.64 -10.60
C ALA A 116 -29.69 4.72 -10.36
N LYS A 117 -29.46 3.74 -11.26
CA LYS A 117 -28.34 2.80 -11.16
C LYS A 117 -26.98 3.50 -11.22
N GLU A 118 -26.85 4.55 -12.04
CA GLU A 118 -25.60 5.30 -12.13
C GLU A 118 -25.37 6.15 -10.88
N LEU A 119 -26.42 6.71 -10.30
CA LEU A 119 -26.33 7.45 -9.03
C LEU A 119 -25.92 6.53 -7.88
N GLU A 120 -26.55 5.36 -7.75
CA GLU A 120 -26.21 4.34 -6.75
C GLU A 120 -24.75 3.89 -6.89
N ARG A 121 -24.30 3.58 -8.12
CA ARG A 121 -22.90 3.25 -8.41
C ARG A 121 -21.93 4.36 -7.98
N ARG A 122 -22.29 5.63 -8.18
CA ARG A 122 -21.47 6.78 -7.74
C ARG A 122 -21.44 6.93 -6.23
N VAL A 123 -22.53 6.65 -5.53
CA VAL A 123 -22.57 6.65 -4.06
C VAL A 123 -21.61 5.60 -3.51
N VAL A 124 -21.71 4.36 -3.99
CA VAL A 124 -20.82 3.26 -3.56
C VAL A 124 -19.36 3.56 -3.91
N LEU A 125 -19.09 4.04 -5.13
CA LEU A 125 -17.74 4.41 -5.55
C LEU A 125 -17.17 5.55 -4.69
N SER A 126 -17.97 6.55 -4.35
CA SER A 126 -17.51 7.66 -3.51
C SER A 126 -17.15 7.19 -2.10
N GLN A 127 -17.92 6.26 -1.52
CA GLN A 127 -17.60 5.65 -0.22
C GLN A 127 -16.32 4.82 -0.29
N TYR A 128 -16.15 4.01 -1.32
CA TYR A 128 -14.92 3.25 -1.53
C TYR A 128 -13.69 4.17 -1.68
N LEU A 129 -13.81 5.23 -2.48
CA LEU A 129 -12.74 6.22 -2.66
C LEU A 129 -12.42 6.94 -1.34
N LEU A 130 -13.42 7.27 -0.53
CA LEU A 130 -13.20 7.84 0.79
C LEU A 130 -12.38 6.88 1.67
N ALA A 131 -12.75 5.60 1.71
CA ALA A 131 -12.07 4.58 2.52
C ALA A 131 -10.57 4.45 2.18
N ILE A 132 -10.25 4.36 0.88
CA ILE A 132 -8.86 4.13 0.46
C ILE A 132 -8.01 5.41 0.43
N GLN A 133 -8.62 6.57 0.19
CA GLN A 133 -7.87 7.82 0.02
C GLN A 133 -7.72 8.61 1.33
N CYS A 134 -8.68 8.51 2.25
CA CYS A 134 -8.65 9.19 3.54
C CYS A 134 -8.10 8.29 4.67
N ALA A 135 -7.10 7.46 4.36
CA ALA A 135 -6.55 6.47 5.30
C ALA A 135 -5.56 7.06 6.33
N GLY A 136 -5.31 8.37 6.30
CA GLY A 136 -4.40 9.06 7.22
C GLY A 136 -5.11 9.74 8.40
N SER A 137 -4.33 10.25 9.35
CA SER A 137 -4.82 11.09 10.46
C SER A 137 -5.12 12.53 10.04
N THR A 138 -4.71 12.93 8.84
CA THR A 138 -4.93 14.24 8.24
C THR A 138 -5.79 14.11 6.97
N PRO A 139 -6.53 15.17 6.57
CA PRO A 139 -7.26 15.16 5.31
C PRO A 139 -6.33 14.82 4.13
N PRO A 140 -6.81 14.02 3.16
CA PRO A 140 -5.98 13.63 2.03
C PRO A 140 -5.59 14.84 1.16
N GLN A 141 -4.55 14.65 0.34
CA GLN A 141 -4.26 15.57 -0.76
C GLN A 141 -5.45 15.64 -1.73
N ARG A 142 -5.51 16.67 -2.58
CA ARG A 142 -6.57 16.83 -3.60
C ARG A 142 -6.74 15.59 -4.49
N THR A 143 -5.67 14.82 -4.67
CA THR A 143 -5.60 13.59 -5.46
C THR A 143 -5.57 12.31 -4.63
N GLY A 144 -5.83 12.38 -3.32
CA GLY A 144 -5.67 11.24 -2.42
C GLY A 144 -4.22 10.75 -2.36
N LEU A 145 -4.07 9.45 -2.13
CA LEU A 145 -2.84 8.67 -2.23
C LEU A 145 -2.51 8.24 -3.68
N THR A 146 -3.31 8.65 -4.67
CA THR A 146 -3.16 8.19 -6.07
C THR A 146 -2.08 8.93 -6.84
N TYR A 147 -1.82 10.19 -6.50
CA TYR A 147 -0.87 11.02 -7.24
C TYR A 147 -0.23 12.02 -6.30
N ASN A 148 1.10 12.15 -6.38
CA ASN A 148 1.82 13.15 -5.62
C ASN A 148 1.68 14.51 -6.31
N SER A 149 0.61 15.27 -6.00
CA SER A 149 0.29 16.53 -6.68
C SER A 149 0.97 17.77 -6.09
N TRP A 150 1.77 17.60 -5.05
CA TRP A 150 2.43 18.67 -4.30
C TRP A 150 3.94 18.40 -4.36
N PHE A 151 4.63 18.99 -5.34
CA PHE A 151 6.07 18.88 -5.59
C PHE A 151 6.72 20.26 -5.71
#